data_AF-A0A1U9VK50-F1
#
_entry.id   AF-A0A1U9VK50-F1
#
_cell.length_a   1.000
_cell.length_b   1.000
_cell.length_c   1.000
_cell.angle_alpha   90.00
_cell.angle_beta   90.00
_cell.angle_gamma   90.00
#
_symmetry.space_group_name_H-M   'P 1'
#
loop_
_entity.id
_entity.type
_entity.pdbx_description
1 polymer ?
#
loop_
_entity_poly.entity_id
_entity_poly.type
_entity_poly.pdbx_seq_one_letter_code
_entity_poly.pdbx_strand_id
1 'polypeptide(L)'
;MTRTLIALAVGALAAWSFASNHYAAEIADMEKTQAKALAKAEETARKRLEAEQTRGNVLSDKLAKTETALTQKTQEVSDALSRLTTGRKCLDARVVRVLNGTSNGTAADNVRAAAVTSDAADGPAATDTDVSGWINHARGQYEKCRARLGGLIDFEEGRVQ
;
A
#
# COMPACT_ATOMS: atom_id res chain seq x y z
N MET A 1 -32.18 77.16 19.87
CA MET A 1 -31.02 76.29 19.61
C MET A 1 -31.07 74.96 20.38
N THR A 2 -31.63 74.89 21.58
CA THR A 2 -31.72 73.65 22.38
C THR A 2 -32.67 72.57 21.82
N ARG A 3 -33.82 72.95 21.24
CA ARG A 3 -34.80 71.99 20.68
C ARG A 3 -34.31 71.25 19.42
N THR A 4 -33.55 71.94 18.55
CA THR A 4 -32.97 71.34 17.34
C THR A 4 -31.82 70.37 17.66
N LEU A 5 -31.04 70.65 18.70
CA LEU A 5 -29.97 69.75 19.16
C LEU A 5 -30.52 68.44 19.75
N ILE A 6 -31.65 68.50 20.48
CA ILE A 6 -32.29 67.30 21.02
C ILE A 6 -32.85 66.41 19.90
N ALA A 7 -33.50 66.99 18.89
CA ALA A 7 -34.03 66.23 17.76
C ALA A 7 -32.91 65.52 16.95
N LEU A 8 -31.77 66.19 16.74
CA LEU A 8 -30.60 65.60 16.09
C LEU A 8 -29.98 64.47 16.93
N ALA A 9 -29.89 64.64 18.25
CA ALA A 9 -29.36 63.61 19.15
C ALA A 9 -30.24 62.35 19.17
N VAL A 10 -31.56 62.50 19.21
CA VAL A 10 -32.50 61.37 19.18
C VAL A 10 -32.47 60.66 17.82
N GLY A 11 -32.40 61.42 16.71
CA GLY A 11 -32.25 60.84 15.38
C GLY A 11 -30.95 60.04 15.22
N ALA A 12 -29.83 60.55 15.73
CA ALA A 12 -28.54 59.86 15.70
C ALA A 12 -28.55 58.57 16.52
N LEU A 13 -29.15 58.57 17.73
CA LEU A 13 -29.24 57.38 18.58
C LEU A 13 -30.15 56.31 17.97
N ALA A 14 -31.29 56.70 17.39
CA ALA A 14 -32.20 55.77 16.73
C ALA A 14 -31.56 55.15 15.47
N ALA A 15 -30.87 55.96 14.66
CA ALA A 15 -30.15 55.47 13.49
C ALA A 15 -29.01 54.51 13.87
N TRP A 16 -28.25 54.84 14.93
CA TRP A 16 -27.18 53.99 15.43
C TRP A 16 -27.69 52.65 15.94
N SER A 17 -28.74 52.65 16.77
CA SER A 17 -29.31 51.42 17.32
C SER A 17 -29.93 50.52 16.24
N PHE A 18 -30.58 51.10 15.23
CA PHE A 18 -31.13 50.35 14.10
C PHE A 18 -30.01 49.72 13.27
N ALA A 19 -28.99 50.51 12.91
CA ALA A 19 -27.85 50.03 12.14
C ALA A 19 -27.08 48.93 12.90
N SER A 20 -26.78 49.13 14.19
CA SER A 20 -26.04 48.14 14.99
C SER A 20 -26.79 46.82 15.11
N ASN A 21 -28.11 46.86 15.30
CA ASN A 21 -28.93 45.65 15.41
C ASN A 21 -29.05 44.92 14.07
N HIS A 22 -29.15 45.65 12.96
CA HIS A 22 -29.21 45.07 11.62
C HIS A 22 -27.90 44.35 11.27
N TYR A 23 -26.75 45.01 11.44
CA TYR A 23 -25.45 44.41 11.17
C TYR A 23 -25.13 43.24 12.09
N ALA A 24 -25.50 43.31 13.37
CA ALA A 24 -25.35 42.18 14.29
C ALA A 24 -26.17 40.96 13.86
N ALA A 25 -27.39 41.17 13.36
CA ALA A 25 -28.24 40.09 12.85
C ALA A 25 -27.68 39.49 11.55
N GLU A 26 -27.15 40.31 10.64
CA GLU A 26 -26.53 39.86 9.40
C GLU A 26 -25.24 39.06 9.67
N ILE A 27 -24.39 39.53 10.59
CA ILE A 27 -23.20 38.79 11.03
C ILE A 27 -23.59 37.45 11.65
N ALA A 28 -24.58 37.44 12.54
CA ALA A 28 -25.05 36.20 13.15
C ALA A 28 -25.62 35.20 12.13
N ASP A 29 -26.32 35.68 11.09
CA ASP A 29 -26.80 34.82 10.00
C ASP A 29 -25.67 34.30 9.10
N MET A 30 -24.67 35.14 8.81
CA MET A 30 -23.45 34.73 8.09
C MET A 30 -22.67 33.66 8.87
N GLU A 31 -22.44 33.85 10.17
CA GLU A 31 -21.78 32.88 11.03
C GLU A 31 -22.55 31.56 11.10
N LYS A 32 -23.88 31.63 11.24
CA LYS A 32 -24.76 30.45 11.23
C LYS A 32 -24.69 29.70 9.91
N THR A 33 -24.69 30.43 8.79
CA THR A 33 -24.58 29.85 7.45
C THR A 33 -23.22 29.20 7.24
N GLN A 34 -22.14 29.85 7.69
CA GLN A 34 -20.79 29.28 7.66
C GLN A 34 -20.70 28.02 8.53
N ALA A 35 -21.19 28.04 9.76
CA ALA A 35 -21.18 26.89 10.66
C ALA A 35 -21.94 25.70 10.06
N LYS A 36 -23.08 25.94 9.42
CA LYS A 36 -23.84 24.91 8.69
C LYS A 36 -23.08 24.38 7.48
N ALA A 37 -22.43 25.25 6.72
CA ALA A 37 -21.64 24.86 5.55
C ALA A 37 -20.45 24.00 5.96
N LEU A 38 -19.73 24.37 7.03
CA LEU A 38 -18.63 23.61 7.60
C LEU A 38 -19.10 22.24 8.11
N ALA A 39 -20.16 22.19 8.91
CA ALA A 39 -20.71 20.94 9.42
C ALA A 39 -21.12 19.97 8.29
N LYS A 40 -21.73 20.50 7.22
CA LYS A 40 -22.08 19.70 6.03
C LYS A 40 -20.86 19.22 5.26
N ALA A 41 -19.82 20.05 5.14
CA ALA A 41 -18.57 19.68 4.49
C ALA A 41 -17.84 18.58 5.29
N GLU A 42 -17.77 18.72 6.61
CA GLU A 42 -17.19 17.70 7.51
C GLU A 42 -17.97 16.38 7.45
N GLU A 43 -19.30 16.43 7.47
CA GLU A 43 -20.12 15.21 7.33
C GLU A 43 -19.84 14.50 6.00
N THR A 44 -19.74 15.25 4.91
CA THR A 44 -19.45 14.70 3.57
C THR A 44 -18.05 14.09 3.52
N ALA A 45 -17.05 14.81 4.06
CA ALA A 45 -15.67 14.33 4.12
C ALA A 45 -15.56 13.06 5.00
N ARG A 46 -16.24 13.02 6.15
CA ARG A 46 -16.27 11.86 7.04
C ARG A 46 -16.89 10.65 6.36
N LYS A 47 -18.04 10.80 5.71
CA LYS A 47 -18.68 9.70 4.96
C LYS A 47 -17.78 9.15 3.86
N ARG A 48 -17.09 10.03 3.13
CA ARG A 48 -16.12 9.61 2.10
C ARG A 48 -14.97 8.84 2.72
N LEU A 49 -14.40 9.32 3.82
CA LEU A 49 -13.31 8.65 4.51
C LEU A 49 -13.74 7.28 5.04
N GLU A 50 -14.90 7.18 5.68
CA GLU A 50 -15.47 5.93 6.21
C GLU A 50 -15.69 4.91 5.08
N ALA A 51 -16.21 5.34 3.93
CA ALA A 51 -16.39 4.48 2.76
C ALA A 51 -15.06 3.92 2.24
N GLU A 52 -14.04 4.78 2.09
CA GLU A 52 -12.70 4.36 1.64
C GLU A 52 -12.02 3.43 2.64
N GLN A 53 -12.16 3.70 3.95
CA GLN A 53 -11.64 2.82 5.00
C GLN A 53 -12.31 1.44 4.98
N THR A 54 -13.64 1.41 4.89
CA THR A 54 -14.41 0.16 4.83
C THR A 54 -13.97 -0.69 3.64
N ARG A 55 -13.84 -0.05 2.48
CA ARG A 55 -13.39 -0.69 1.26
C ARG A 55 -11.95 -1.21 1.37
N GLY A 56 -11.06 -0.39 1.91
CA GLY A 56 -9.67 -0.76 2.19
C GLY A 56 -9.56 -1.97 3.12
N ASN A 57 -10.37 -2.03 4.18
CA ASN A 57 -10.41 -3.16 5.11
C ASN A 57 -10.87 -4.45 4.41
N VAL A 58 -11.96 -4.38 3.63
CA VAL A 58 -12.47 -5.55 2.88
C VAL A 58 -11.43 -6.10 1.90
N LEU A 59 -10.76 -5.22 1.16
CA LEU A 59 -9.71 -5.62 0.22
C LEU A 59 -8.47 -6.17 0.93
N SER A 60 -8.11 -5.58 2.08
CA SER A 60 -7.00 -6.08 2.92
C SER A 60 -7.28 -7.48 3.45
N ASP A 61 -8.50 -7.74 3.94
CA ASP A 61 -8.91 -9.07 4.41
C ASP A 61 -8.89 -10.11 3.28
N LYS A 62 -9.37 -9.72 2.10
CA LYS A 62 -9.34 -10.58 0.90
C LYS A 62 -7.90 -10.91 0.49
N LEU A 63 -7.00 -9.91 0.49
CA LEU A 63 -5.60 -10.10 0.17
C LEU A 63 -4.92 -11.00 1.21
N ALA A 64 -5.15 -10.77 2.50
CA ALA A 64 -4.59 -11.60 3.56
C ALA A 64 -4.98 -13.09 3.40
N LYS A 65 -6.27 -13.37 3.16
CA LYS A 65 -6.76 -14.74 2.87
C LYS A 65 -6.08 -15.35 1.65
N THR A 66 -5.90 -14.55 0.59
CA THR A 66 -5.24 -14.99 -0.65
C THR A 66 -3.77 -15.34 -0.39
N GLU A 67 -3.04 -14.50 0.33
CA GLU A 67 -1.63 -14.74 0.67
C GLU A 67 -1.46 -15.97 1.57
N THR A 68 -2.37 -16.21 2.52
CA THR A 68 -2.39 -17.44 3.32
C THR A 68 -2.58 -18.66 2.44
N ALA A 69 -3.56 -18.64 1.52
CA ALA A 69 -3.81 -19.75 0.60
C ALA A 69 -2.61 -20.01 -0.33
N LEU A 70 -1.98 -18.96 -0.87
CA LEU A 70 -0.77 -19.08 -1.69
C LEU A 70 0.42 -19.65 -0.90
N THR A 71 0.56 -19.26 0.37
CA THR A 71 1.60 -19.79 1.26
C THR A 71 1.38 -21.28 1.53
N GLN A 72 0.15 -21.67 1.87
CA GLN A 72 -0.20 -23.08 2.05
C GLN A 72 0.06 -23.87 0.78
N LYS A 73 -0.35 -23.34 -0.38
CA LYS A 73 -0.14 -24.03 -1.66
C LYS A 73 1.34 -24.21 -1.98
N THR A 74 2.16 -23.20 -1.71
CA THR A 74 3.61 -23.27 -1.89
C THR A 74 4.22 -24.35 -0.99
N GLN A 75 3.75 -24.47 0.25
CA GLN A 75 4.19 -25.53 1.18
C GLN A 75 3.77 -26.92 0.69
N GLU A 76 2.51 -27.12 0.30
CA GLU A 76 2.03 -28.40 -0.22
C GLU A 76 2.85 -28.88 -1.42
N VAL A 77 3.19 -27.96 -2.34
CA VAL A 77 4.05 -28.26 -3.49
C VAL A 77 5.48 -28.56 -3.03
N SER A 78 6.01 -27.82 -2.06
CA SER A 78 7.33 -28.09 -1.49
C SER A 78 7.41 -29.51 -0.91
N ASP A 79 6.39 -29.92 -0.15
CA ASP A 79 6.32 -31.25 0.44
C ASP A 79 6.15 -32.34 -0.63
N ALA A 80 5.45 -32.04 -1.73
CA ALA A 80 5.35 -32.96 -2.86
C ALA A 80 6.69 -33.10 -3.60
N LEU A 81 7.40 -32.01 -3.82
CA LEU A 81 8.71 -31.99 -4.48
C LEU A 81 9.77 -32.76 -3.68
N SER A 82 9.75 -32.65 -2.35
CA SER A 82 10.69 -33.40 -1.50
C SER A 82 10.52 -34.93 -1.60
N ARG A 83 9.31 -35.40 -1.90
CA ARG A 83 9.02 -36.83 -2.13
C ARG A 83 9.33 -37.30 -3.54
N LEU A 84 9.33 -36.40 -4.52
CA LEU A 84 9.50 -36.72 -5.94
C LEU A 84 10.94 -36.53 -6.44
N THR A 85 11.74 -35.76 -5.73
CA THR A 85 13.17 -35.56 -6.03
C THR A 85 14.02 -36.56 -5.27
N THR A 86 15.21 -36.86 -5.80
CA THR A 86 16.08 -37.90 -5.23
C THR A 86 17.40 -37.38 -4.70
N GLY A 87 17.63 -36.06 -4.70
CA GLY A 87 18.91 -35.46 -4.32
C GLY A 87 19.99 -35.64 -5.40
N ARG A 88 19.61 -35.91 -6.65
CA ARG A 88 20.55 -36.09 -7.74
C ARG A 88 21.19 -34.74 -8.09
N LYS A 89 22.52 -34.72 -8.20
CA LYS A 89 23.25 -33.52 -8.65
C LYS A 89 22.68 -32.97 -9.95
N CYS A 90 22.28 -31.70 -9.95
CA CYS A 90 21.69 -31.01 -11.09
C CYS A 90 22.59 -29.88 -11.58
N LEU A 91 23.14 -29.06 -10.67
CA LEU A 91 24.07 -27.97 -10.99
C LEU A 91 25.37 -28.15 -10.22
N ASP A 92 26.50 -28.02 -10.91
CA ASP A 92 27.81 -28.04 -10.28
C ASP A 92 28.05 -26.80 -9.40
N ALA A 93 28.90 -26.96 -8.40
CA ALA A 93 29.30 -25.93 -7.45
C ALA A 93 29.74 -24.60 -8.10
N ARG A 94 30.49 -24.66 -9.22
CA ARG A 94 30.92 -23.47 -9.97
C ARG A 94 29.73 -22.67 -10.52
N VAL A 95 28.69 -23.35 -11.01
CA VAL A 95 27.46 -22.72 -11.49
C VAL A 95 26.70 -22.09 -10.33
N VAL A 96 26.57 -22.83 -9.21
CA VAL A 96 25.92 -22.34 -7.99
C VAL A 96 26.60 -21.07 -7.47
N ARG A 97 27.94 -21.00 -7.51
CA ARG A 97 28.73 -19.82 -7.10
C ARG A 97 28.42 -18.58 -7.96
N VAL A 98 28.26 -18.75 -9.28
CA VAL A 98 27.87 -17.66 -10.18
C VAL A 98 26.45 -17.18 -9.87
N LEU A 99 25.49 -18.10 -9.70
CA LEU A 99 24.11 -17.77 -9.37
C LEU A 99 23.97 -17.05 -8.03
N ASN A 100 24.81 -17.41 -7.06
CA ASN A 100 24.85 -16.77 -5.74
C ASN A 100 25.68 -15.48 -5.70
N GLY A 101 26.32 -15.07 -6.81
CA GLY A 101 27.16 -13.88 -6.86
C GLY A 101 28.45 -13.95 -6.03
N THR A 102 28.86 -15.14 -5.60
CA THR A 102 30.06 -15.36 -4.75
C THR A 102 31.29 -15.72 -5.57
N SER A 103 31.28 -15.36 -6.86
CA SER A 103 32.35 -15.64 -7.81
C SER A 103 33.35 -14.46 -7.84
N ASN A 104 34.64 -14.77 -7.72
CA ASN A 104 35.72 -13.78 -7.54
C ASN A 104 36.25 -13.18 -8.87
N GLY A 105 35.54 -13.32 -9.99
CA GLY A 105 35.97 -12.83 -11.32
C GLY A 105 34.80 -12.69 -12.28
N THR A 106 35.02 -12.08 -13.46
CA THR A 106 33.95 -11.87 -14.45
C THR A 106 33.23 -13.21 -14.73
N ALA A 107 31.90 -13.20 -14.78
CA ALA A 107 31.08 -14.42 -14.84
C ALA A 107 31.47 -15.39 -15.99
N ALA A 108 32.15 -14.89 -17.02
CA ALA A 108 32.67 -15.65 -18.16
C ALA A 108 33.94 -16.47 -17.88
N ASP A 109 34.85 -15.99 -17.00
CA ASP A 109 36.13 -16.67 -16.73
C ASP A 109 35.96 -17.92 -15.85
N ASN A 110 34.95 -17.91 -14.99
CA ASN A 110 34.67 -18.98 -14.02
C ASN A 110 33.98 -20.21 -14.63
N VAL A 111 33.38 -20.09 -15.81
CA VAL A 111 32.75 -21.21 -16.53
C VAL A 111 33.77 -21.97 -17.39
N ARG A 112 34.89 -21.33 -17.74
CA ARG A 112 35.90 -21.88 -18.67
C ARG A 112 37.12 -22.51 -17.98
N ALA A 113 37.29 -22.35 -16.66
CA ALA A 113 38.44 -22.89 -15.95
C ALA A 113 38.25 -24.37 -15.52
N ALA A 114 39.03 -25.23 -16.17
CA ALA A 114 39.53 -26.55 -15.76
C ALA A 114 38.53 -27.70 -15.51
N ALA A 115 38.46 -28.58 -16.52
CA ALA A 115 38.50 -30.01 -16.26
C ALA A 115 39.79 -30.30 -15.45
N VAL A 116 39.68 -31.11 -14.39
CA VAL A 116 40.75 -31.48 -13.45
C VAL A 116 41.03 -30.43 -12.36
N THR A 117 40.28 -30.49 -11.25
CA THR A 117 40.81 -30.45 -9.86
C THR A 117 39.67 -30.61 -8.83
N SER A 118 39.93 -31.46 -7.84
CA SER A 118 39.23 -31.76 -6.58
C SER A 118 37.96 -30.96 -6.20
N ASP A 119 36.89 -31.72 -5.93
CA ASP A 119 35.55 -31.33 -5.43
C ASP A 119 35.55 -30.62 -4.05
N ALA A 120 36.71 -30.46 -3.40
CA ALA A 120 36.81 -30.02 -2.00
C ALA A 120 36.92 -28.50 -1.79
N ALA A 121 37.26 -27.72 -2.81
CA ALA A 121 37.33 -26.23 -2.75
C ALA A 121 36.08 -25.55 -3.35
N ASP A 122 35.22 -26.37 -3.94
CA ASP A 122 34.01 -25.98 -4.60
C ASP A 122 32.84 -26.08 -3.58
N GLY A 123 32.05 -25.02 -3.41
CA GLY A 123 30.90 -25.03 -2.48
C GLY A 123 29.89 -26.15 -2.81
N PRO A 124 28.82 -26.36 -2.03
CA PRO A 124 27.91 -27.46 -2.32
C PRO A 124 27.28 -27.31 -3.72
N ALA A 125 27.38 -28.38 -4.53
CA ALA A 125 26.60 -28.52 -5.76
C ALA A 125 25.10 -28.53 -5.43
N ALA A 126 24.26 -28.05 -6.34
CA ALA A 126 22.82 -28.06 -6.14
C ALA A 126 22.19 -29.34 -6.73
N THR A 127 21.30 -29.93 -5.95
CA THR A 127 20.55 -31.12 -6.31
C THR A 127 19.25 -30.77 -7.04
N ASP A 128 18.58 -31.75 -7.64
CA ASP A 128 17.23 -31.61 -8.17
C ASP A 128 16.22 -31.14 -7.09
N THR A 129 16.40 -31.58 -5.84
CA THR A 129 15.64 -31.07 -4.68
C THR A 129 15.87 -29.58 -4.47
N ASP A 130 17.11 -29.12 -4.46
CA ASP A 130 17.44 -27.69 -4.27
C ASP A 130 16.88 -26.83 -5.40
N VAL A 131 17.07 -27.25 -6.65
CA VAL A 131 16.60 -26.52 -7.83
C VAL A 131 15.06 -26.47 -7.86
N SER A 132 14.39 -27.59 -7.60
CA SER A 132 12.92 -27.63 -7.56
C SER A 132 12.36 -26.78 -6.42
N GLY A 133 13.00 -26.79 -5.25
CA GLY A 133 12.66 -25.96 -4.11
C GLY A 133 12.80 -24.46 -4.44
N TRP A 134 13.90 -24.07 -5.09
CA TRP A 134 14.10 -22.70 -5.54
C TRP A 134 13.03 -22.25 -6.54
N ILE A 135 12.70 -23.08 -7.53
CA ILE A 135 11.65 -22.79 -8.52
C ILE A 135 10.29 -22.60 -7.83
N ASN A 136 9.93 -23.51 -6.92
CA ASN A 136 8.66 -23.42 -6.18
C ASN A 136 8.61 -22.14 -5.32
N HIS A 137 9.72 -21.81 -4.64
CA HIS A 137 9.82 -20.58 -3.87
C HIS A 137 9.63 -19.34 -4.76
N ALA A 138 10.35 -19.26 -5.88
CA ALA A 138 10.25 -18.14 -6.81
C ALA A 138 8.82 -17.97 -7.37
N ARG A 139 8.16 -19.08 -7.75
CA ARG A 139 6.75 -19.07 -8.16
C ARG A 139 5.84 -18.55 -7.04
N GLY A 140 6.02 -19.03 -5.80
CA GLY A 140 5.25 -18.56 -4.65
C GLY A 140 5.41 -17.06 -4.38
N GLN A 141 6.62 -16.51 -4.52
CA GLN A 141 6.87 -15.06 -4.38
C GLN A 141 6.18 -14.27 -5.50
N TYR A 142 6.25 -14.77 -6.74
CA TYR A 142 5.60 -14.12 -7.88
C TYR A 142 4.09 -14.05 -7.71
N GLU A 143 3.44 -15.15 -7.31
CA GLU A 143 1.98 -15.16 -7.10
C GLU A 143 1.55 -14.21 -5.98
N LYS A 144 2.32 -14.12 -4.89
CA LYS A 144 2.08 -13.13 -3.83
C LYS A 144 2.20 -11.70 -4.35
N CYS A 145 3.24 -11.42 -5.13
CA CYS A 145 3.43 -10.10 -5.74
C CYS A 145 2.25 -9.74 -6.65
N ARG A 146 1.82 -10.68 -7.51
CA ARG A 146 0.65 -10.51 -8.38
C ARG A 146 -0.62 -10.25 -7.57
N ALA A 147 -0.84 -10.99 -6.49
CA ALA A 147 -2.02 -10.80 -5.62
C ALA A 147 -2.01 -9.41 -4.97
N ARG A 148 -0.86 -8.95 -4.45
CA ARG A 148 -0.70 -7.60 -3.87
C ARG A 148 -1.00 -6.50 -4.87
N LEU A 149 -0.43 -6.62 -6.08
CA LEU A 149 -0.67 -5.65 -7.14
C LEU A 149 -2.15 -5.66 -7.57
N GLY A 150 -2.76 -6.84 -7.68
CA GLY A 150 -4.20 -6.96 -7.95
C GLY A 150 -5.05 -6.27 -6.88
N GLY A 151 -4.73 -6.44 -5.60
CA GLY A 151 -5.42 -5.75 -4.52
C GLY A 151 -5.30 -4.22 -4.58
N LEU A 152 -4.13 -3.71 -4.99
CA LEU A 152 -3.93 -2.27 -5.19
C LEU A 152 -4.71 -1.74 -6.41
N ILE A 153 -4.77 -2.50 -7.50
CA ILE A 153 -5.56 -2.17 -8.69
C ILE A 153 -7.06 -2.15 -8.33
N ASP A 154 -7.57 -3.19 -7.66
CA ASP A 154 -8.95 -3.24 -7.16
C ASP A 154 -9.27 -2.02 -6.27
N PHE A 155 -8.30 -1.61 -5.44
CA PHE A 155 -8.44 -0.40 -4.61
C PHE A 155 -8.45 0.89 -5.46
N GLU A 156 -7.64 1.01 -6.49
CA GLU A 156 -7.60 2.23 -7.31
C GLU A 156 -8.81 2.35 -8.24
N GLU A 157 -9.19 1.28 -8.93
CA GLU A 157 -10.33 1.27 -9.86
C GLU A 157 -11.65 1.58 -9.15
N GLY A 158 -11.81 1.11 -7.91
CA GLY A 158 -12.97 1.43 -7.07
C GLY A 158 -12.98 2.86 -6.52
N ARG A 159 -11.90 3.64 -6.66
CA ARG A 159 -11.78 5.03 -6.17
C ARG A 159 -12.19 6.07 -7.22
N VAL A 160 -12.21 5.69 -8.50
CA VAL A 160 -12.51 6.58 -9.64
C VAL A 160 -14.02 6.66 -9.95
N GLN A 161 -14.85 6.00 -9.14
CA GLN A 161 -16.32 6.01 -9.23
C GLN A 161 -16.93 6.97 -8.21
#